data_AF-A0A7V9TMC8-F1
#
_entry.id   AF-A0A7V9TMC8-F1
#
_cell.length_a   1.000
_cell.length_b   1.000
_cell.length_c   1.000
_cell.angle_alpha   90.00
_cell.angle_beta   90.00
_cell.angle_gamma   90.00
#
_symmetry.space_group_name_H-M   'P 1'
#
loop_
_entity.id
_entity.type
_entity.pdbx_description
1 polymer ?
#
loop_
_entity_poly.entity_id
_entity_poly.type
_entity_poly.pdbx_seq_one_letter_code
_entity_poly.pdbx_strand_id
1 'polypeptide(L)'
;MAFFDTQKPFSFSGIKFPFKSYKVSGGIRKHVHEYPHTAGGALEKLGRRLYEVTVSVDFTDGLDSPKYRQLVTDLGVLRGLFEDQVTDSLHIPHIGTIKACADEWTEEVTGSNRSTIKGELKFIEDQSSAFLVLETITVSPGSLAAHVADFSTKAKPFNENIFSSIDKAANSLLAIVDQSQLFGSLVAAKVEGLSRLIRQADESVKALAEPANGELLEALHRLWDTVNNIRRDIQQRDDFLRTFTVPLTMSVGQISAAVYGDSSRGGEILQLNAIDDPLNVPAGFKIHYYDPNA
;
A
#
# COMPACT_ATOMS: atom_id res chain seq x y z
N MET A 1 24.03 24.79 -1.92
CA MET A 1 22.68 24.54 -1.34
C MET A 1 22.30 23.11 -1.70
N ALA A 2 22.82 22.12 -0.96
CA ALA A 2 22.93 20.72 -1.43
C ALA A 2 22.54 19.71 -0.33
N PHE A 3 21.33 19.82 0.23
CA PHE A 3 20.87 18.92 1.30
C PHE A 3 19.63 18.09 0.93
N PHE A 4 19.05 18.26 -0.26
CA PHE A 4 17.75 17.64 -0.64
C PHE A 4 17.80 16.72 -1.87
N ASP A 5 18.99 16.42 -2.40
CA ASP A 5 19.11 15.68 -3.68
C ASP A 5 18.80 14.17 -3.56
N THR A 6 18.71 13.64 -2.33
CA THR A 6 18.40 12.23 -2.05
C THR A 6 16.91 11.95 -1.85
N GLN A 7 16.05 12.97 -1.73
CA GLN A 7 14.62 12.76 -1.52
C GLN A 7 13.89 12.44 -2.83
N LYS A 8 12.93 11.51 -2.75
CA LYS A 8 12.06 11.19 -3.88
C LYS A 8 11.30 12.46 -4.29
N PRO A 9 11.30 12.82 -5.59
CA PRO A 9 10.61 14.00 -6.08
C PRO A 9 9.12 13.91 -5.87
N PHE A 10 8.47 15.05 -5.64
CA PHE A 10 7.04 15.15 -5.83
C PHE A 10 6.71 14.82 -7.29
N SER A 11 5.66 14.02 -7.52
CA SER A 11 5.28 13.68 -8.89
C SER A 11 3.80 13.40 -9.05
N PHE A 12 3.25 13.70 -10.22
CA PHE A 12 1.89 13.37 -10.61
C PHE A 12 1.90 12.69 -11.98
N SER A 13 1.21 11.56 -12.14
CA SER A 13 1.20 10.79 -13.41
C SER A 13 2.62 10.47 -13.93
N GLY A 14 3.58 10.27 -13.02
CA GLY A 14 4.99 10.02 -13.34
C GLY A 14 5.82 11.27 -13.67
N ILE A 15 5.19 12.44 -13.85
CA ILE A 15 5.87 13.72 -14.10
C ILE A 15 6.40 14.27 -12.79
N LYS A 16 7.72 14.48 -12.73
CA LYS A 16 8.44 14.91 -11.52
C LYS A 16 8.63 16.41 -11.52
N PHE A 17 8.32 17.06 -10.42
CA PHE A 17 8.50 18.50 -10.28
C PHE A 17 9.06 18.88 -8.90
N PRO A 18 9.84 19.98 -8.81
CA PRO A 18 10.32 20.49 -7.55
C PRO A 18 9.15 21.09 -6.76
N PHE A 19 9.28 21.08 -5.44
CA PHE A 19 8.35 21.75 -4.54
C PHE A 19 9.13 22.61 -3.55
N LYS A 20 8.55 23.75 -3.17
CA LYS A 20 9.02 24.59 -2.07
C LYS A 20 8.44 24.13 -0.75
N SER A 21 7.15 23.85 -0.76
CA SER A 21 6.39 23.37 0.38
C SER A 21 5.18 22.57 -0.10
N TYR A 22 4.70 21.66 0.73
CA TYR A 22 3.41 21.03 0.54
C TYR A 22 2.68 20.96 1.88
N LYS A 23 1.35 20.93 1.81
CA LYS A 23 0.44 20.77 2.93
C LYS A 23 -0.54 19.66 2.59
N VAL A 24 -0.76 18.76 3.53
CA VAL A 24 -1.74 17.69 3.41
C VAL A 24 -2.76 17.89 4.52
N SER A 25 -4.02 18.04 4.13
CA SER A 25 -5.14 18.19 5.03
C SER A 25 -6.02 16.95 4.93
N GLY A 26 -6.40 16.41 6.07
CA GLY A 26 -7.35 15.30 6.17
C GLY A 26 -8.20 15.49 7.41
N GLY A 27 -9.06 14.52 7.72
CA GLY A 27 -9.84 14.57 8.94
C GLY A 27 -10.96 13.55 8.97
N ILE A 28 -11.90 13.78 9.89
CA ILE A 28 -13.14 13.00 9.99
C ILE A 28 -14.31 13.84 9.52
N ARG A 29 -15.21 13.20 8.77
CA ARG A 29 -16.57 13.68 8.61
C ARG A 29 -17.28 13.38 9.93
N LYS A 30 -17.89 14.38 10.54
CA LYS A 30 -18.54 14.25 11.84
C LYS A 30 -19.81 15.07 11.92
N HIS A 31 -20.77 14.58 12.69
CA HIS A 31 -21.92 15.35 13.14
C HIS A 31 -21.89 15.43 14.67
N VAL A 32 -22.31 16.56 15.23
CA VAL A 32 -22.38 16.76 16.68
C VAL A 32 -23.86 16.97 17.02
N HIS A 33 -24.41 16.04 17.78
CA HIS A 33 -25.78 16.12 18.30
C HIS A 33 -25.75 16.87 19.62
N GLU A 34 -26.27 18.10 19.62
CA GLU A 34 -26.42 18.92 20.83
C GLU A 34 -27.84 18.76 21.39
N TYR A 35 -27.94 18.40 22.67
CA TYR A 35 -29.23 18.16 23.32
C TYR A 35 -29.52 19.27 24.34
N PRO A 36 -30.75 19.83 24.37
CA PRO A 36 -31.13 20.80 25.38
C PRO A 36 -30.85 20.28 26.79
N HIS A 37 -30.34 21.16 27.66
CA HIS A 37 -30.04 20.88 29.07
C HIS A 37 -28.97 19.80 29.33
N THR A 38 -28.22 19.37 28.32
CA THR A 38 -27.04 18.53 28.49
C THR A 38 -25.78 19.36 28.26
N ALA A 39 -24.78 19.21 29.12
CA ALA A 39 -23.47 19.83 28.87
C ALA A 39 -22.71 19.02 27.81
N GLY A 40 -22.41 19.66 26.67
CA GLY A 40 -21.70 19.03 25.55
C GLY A 40 -22.62 18.39 24.51
N GLY A 41 -22.02 17.88 23.43
CA GLY A 41 -22.72 17.20 22.34
C GLY A 41 -22.19 15.79 22.10
N ALA A 42 -23.04 14.90 21.59
CA ALA A 42 -22.65 13.55 21.19
C ALA A 42 -22.05 13.58 19.78
N LEU A 43 -20.79 13.15 19.66
CA LEU A 43 -20.06 13.13 18.40
C LEU A 43 -20.36 11.85 17.61
N GLU A 44 -21.00 11.99 16.45
CA GLU A 44 -21.19 10.92 15.48
C GLU A 44 -20.13 11.01 14.38
N LYS A 45 -19.41 9.91 14.11
CA LYS A 45 -18.35 9.84 13.10
C LYS A 45 -18.92 9.27 11.79
N LEU A 46 -18.83 10.03 10.70
CA LEU A 46 -19.37 9.71 9.37
C LEU A 46 -18.28 9.24 8.39
N GLY A 47 -17.15 8.76 8.91
CA GLY A 47 -15.99 8.30 8.14
C GLY A 47 -14.92 9.37 7.92
N ARG A 48 -13.95 9.07 7.07
CA ARG A 48 -12.78 9.93 6.79
C ARG A 48 -13.13 11.00 5.74
N ARG A 49 -12.60 12.21 5.89
CA ARG A 49 -12.60 13.24 4.85
C ARG A 49 -11.48 12.92 3.85
N LEU A 50 -11.72 13.20 2.56
CA LEU A 50 -10.71 13.06 1.51
C LEU A 50 -9.44 13.85 1.86
N TYR A 51 -8.28 13.32 1.46
CA TYR A 51 -7.05 14.09 1.57
C TYR A 51 -7.03 15.21 0.54
N GLU A 52 -6.70 16.41 1.00
CA GLU A 52 -6.47 17.59 0.18
C GLU A 52 -4.99 17.93 0.27
N VAL A 53 -4.31 17.98 -0.88
CA VAL A 53 -2.86 18.17 -0.96
C VAL A 53 -2.60 19.45 -1.73
N THR A 54 -2.03 20.45 -1.07
CA THR A 54 -1.62 21.71 -1.69
C THR A 54 -0.11 21.74 -1.79
N VAL A 55 0.44 22.00 -2.97
CA VAL A 55 1.88 22.08 -3.20
C VAL A 55 2.24 23.39 -3.89
N SER A 56 3.23 24.08 -3.34
CA SER A 56 3.82 25.28 -3.94
C SER A 56 5.07 24.88 -4.71
N VAL A 57 5.13 25.27 -5.98
CA VAL A 57 6.12 24.83 -6.95
C VAL A 57 6.67 26.00 -7.75
N ASP A 58 7.93 25.92 -8.17
CA ASP A 58 8.53 26.87 -9.11
C ASP A 58 8.98 26.09 -10.34
N PHE A 59 8.38 26.38 -11.49
CA PHE A 59 8.83 25.87 -12.78
C PHE A 59 9.79 26.89 -13.38
N THR A 60 11.08 26.72 -13.11
CA THR A 60 12.14 27.58 -13.64
C THR A 60 12.75 26.97 -14.90
N ASP A 61 12.75 27.74 -15.97
CA ASP A 61 13.43 27.41 -17.22
C ASP A 61 14.97 27.46 -17.05
N GLY A 62 15.67 26.53 -17.70
CA GLY A 62 17.13 26.46 -17.67
C GLY A 62 17.74 25.97 -16.34
N LEU A 63 16.97 25.28 -15.49
CA LEU A 63 17.50 24.62 -14.30
C LEU A 63 18.55 23.55 -14.68
N ASP A 64 19.79 23.72 -14.21
CA ASP A 64 20.89 22.76 -14.42
C ASP A 64 20.76 21.56 -13.46
N SER A 65 19.68 20.80 -13.65
CA SER A 65 19.44 19.55 -12.92
C SER A 65 18.99 18.47 -13.91
N PRO A 66 19.69 17.33 -14.01
CA PRO A 66 19.26 16.20 -14.85
C PRO A 66 17.84 15.72 -14.55
N LYS A 67 17.37 15.96 -13.31
CA LYS A 67 16.06 15.54 -12.80
C LYS A 67 14.90 16.44 -13.28
N TYR A 68 15.19 17.68 -13.66
CA TYR A 68 14.20 18.74 -13.89
C TYR A 68 14.46 19.53 -15.19
N ARG A 69 15.12 18.90 -16.16
CA ARG A 69 15.55 19.58 -17.40
C ARG A 69 14.40 20.03 -18.30
N GLN A 70 13.22 19.41 -18.19
CA GLN A 70 12.07 19.65 -19.06
C GLN A 70 10.88 20.28 -18.33
N LEU A 71 11.10 20.94 -17.19
CA LEU A 71 10.02 21.42 -16.30
C LEU A 71 8.94 22.26 -16.97
N VAL A 72 9.29 23.14 -17.89
CA VAL A 72 8.32 24.00 -18.58
C VAL A 72 7.48 23.19 -19.58
N THR A 73 8.08 22.22 -20.26
CA THR A 73 7.37 21.28 -21.14
C THR A 73 6.46 20.37 -20.32
N ASP A 74 6.98 19.83 -19.22
CA ASP A 74 6.26 18.98 -18.27
C ASP A 74 5.04 19.71 -17.67
N LEU A 75 5.17 21.00 -17.38
CA LEU A 75 4.05 21.85 -16.96
C LEU A 75 2.94 21.90 -18.00
N GLY A 76 3.29 21.99 -19.29
CA GLY A 76 2.31 21.93 -20.38
C GLY A 76 1.52 20.61 -20.40
N VAL A 77 2.20 19.49 -20.15
CA VAL A 77 1.55 18.17 -20.03
C VAL A 77 0.66 18.09 -18.79
N LEU A 78 1.16 18.58 -17.65
CA LEU A 78 0.40 18.63 -16.40
C LEU A 78 -0.91 19.41 -16.56
N ARG A 79 -0.88 20.57 -17.23
CA ARG A 79 -2.10 21.32 -17.52
C ARG A 79 -3.12 20.48 -18.29
N GLY A 80 -2.68 19.76 -19.32
CA GLY A 80 -3.57 18.85 -20.05
C GLY A 80 -4.23 17.82 -19.14
N LEU A 81 -3.45 17.17 -18.27
CA LEU A 81 -3.97 16.22 -17.29
C LEU A 81 -4.95 16.85 -16.29
N PHE A 82 -4.70 18.10 -15.90
CA PHE A 82 -5.57 18.84 -14.97
C PHE A 82 -6.91 19.21 -15.63
N GLU A 83 -6.88 19.72 -16.86
CA GLU A 83 -8.08 20.06 -17.62
C GLU A 83 -8.91 18.81 -17.97
N ASP A 84 -8.25 17.70 -18.25
CA ASP A 84 -8.89 16.39 -18.51
C ASP A 84 -9.40 15.70 -17.23
N GLN A 85 -9.17 16.28 -16.05
CA GLN A 85 -9.57 15.75 -14.73
C GLN A 85 -9.09 14.31 -14.51
N VAL A 86 -7.87 14.02 -14.97
CA VAL A 86 -7.32 12.67 -14.88
C VAL A 86 -7.04 12.30 -13.43
N THR A 87 -7.56 11.16 -13.01
CA THR A 87 -7.22 10.55 -11.72
C THR A 87 -6.03 9.63 -11.87
N ASP A 88 -4.90 10.03 -11.29
CA ASP A 88 -3.71 9.19 -11.29
C ASP A 88 -2.87 9.37 -10.02
N SER A 89 -1.67 8.81 -10.06
CA SER A 89 -0.81 8.56 -8.93
C SER A 89 -0.07 9.84 -8.59
N LEU A 90 -0.44 10.42 -7.45
CA LEU A 90 0.23 11.54 -6.82
C LEU A 90 1.21 11.02 -5.78
N HIS A 91 2.51 11.16 -6.04
CA HIS A 91 3.55 10.86 -5.08
C HIS A 91 3.90 12.10 -4.26
N ILE A 92 3.72 11.98 -2.95
CA ILE A 92 3.99 13.02 -1.96
C ILE A 92 5.21 12.56 -1.15
N PRO A 93 6.29 13.35 -1.12
CA PRO A 93 7.44 13.08 -0.27
C PRO A 93 7.02 12.82 1.19
N HIS A 94 7.70 11.89 1.85
CA HIS A 94 7.46 11.49 3.25
C HIS A 94 6.11 10.83 3.57
N ILE A 95 5.15 10.80 2.64
CA ILE A 95 3.82 10.20 2.86
C ILE A 95 3.63 8.95 2.01
N GLY A 96 4.01 9.01 0.73
CA GLY A 96 3.79 7.93 -0.22
C GLY A 96 2.95 8.36 -1.40
N THR A 97 2.23 7.42 -1.99
CA THR A 97 1.47 7.65 -3.23
C THR A 97 -0.02 7.47 -2.98
N ILE A 98 -0.81 8.41 -3.48
CA ILE A 98 -2.28 8.33 -3.51
C ILE A 98 -2.82 8.44 -4.92
N LYS A 99 -4.04 7.94 -5.14
CA LYS A 99 -4.84 8.31 -6.31
C LYS A 99 -5.51 9.64 -6.04
N ALA A 100 -5.23 10.62 -6.89
CA ALA A 100 -5.76 11.96 -6.78
C ALA A 100 -6.02 12.55 -8.16
N CYS A 101 -6.90 13.52 -8.22
CA CYS A 101 -7.06 14.41 -9.36
C CYS A 101 -6.68 15.84 -8.95
N ALA A 102 -6.36 16.68 -9.94
CA ALA A 102 -6.16 18.11 -9.67
C ALA A 102 -7.52 18.77 -9.45
N ASP A 103 -7.64 19.48 -8.32
CA ASP A 103 -8.85 20.21 -7.92
C ASP A 103 -8.76 21.68 -8.36
N GLU A 104 -7.62 22.31 -8.11
CA GLU A 104 -7.37 23.71 -8.45
C GLU A 104 -5.88 23.89 -8.76
N TRP A 105 -5.55 24.73 -9.74
CA TRP A 105 -4.17 25.12 -9.99
C TRP A 105 -4.09 26.60 -10.35
N THR A 106 -3.06 27.28 -9.87
CA THR A 106 -2.78 28.67 -10.18
C THR A 106 -1.36 28.83 -10.65
N GLU A 107 -1.14 29.81 -11.52
CA GLU A 107 0.18 30.17 -12.04
C GLU A 107 0.39 31.67 -12.02
N GLU A 108 1.57 32.09 -11.59
CA GLU A 108 1.98 33.49 -11.56
C GLU A 108 3.34 33.64 -12.22
N VAL A 109 3.41 34.57 -13.20
CA VAL A 109 4.67 35.01 -13.81
C VAL A 109 4.86 36.47 -13.51
N THR A 110 5.97 36.81 -12.86
CA THR A 110 6.32 38.19 -12.54
C THR A 110 7.24 38.78 -13.60
N GLY A 111 6.98 40.01 -14.05
CA GLY A 111 7.77 40.66 -15.11
C GLY A 111 9.27 40.83 -14.80
N SER A 112 9.65 40.84 -13.52
CA SER A 112 11.03 40.89 -13.02
C SER A 112 11.76 39.54 -13.08
N ASN A 113 11.05 38.43 -13.16
CA ASN A 113 11.61 37.09 -13.34
C ASN A 113 10.74 36.27 -14.30
N ARG A 114 11.04 36.38 -15.59
CA ARG A 114 10.28 35.74 -16.68
C ARG A 114 10.65 34.28 -16.91
N SER A 115 11.76 33.81 -16.33
CA SER A 115 12.20 32.42 -16.47
C SER A 115 11.57 31.50 -15.44
N THR A 116 10.78 32.02 -14.49
CA THR A 116 10.13 31.22 -13.45
C THR A 116 8.62 31.43 -13.46
N ILE A 117 7.89 30.31 -13.59
CA ILE A 117 6.45 30.25 -13.39
C ILE A 117 6.23 29.72 -11.98
N LYS A 118 5.68 30.54 -11.08
CA LYS A 118 5.28 30.08 -9.75
C LYS A 118 3.93 29.38 -9.88
N GLY A 119 3.80 28.21 -9.27
CA GLY A 119 2.57 27.46 -9.27
C GLY A 119 2.10 27.13 -7.86
N GLU A 120 0.79 27.09 -7.68
CA GLU A 120 0.14 26.42 -6.55
C GLU A 120 -0.80 25.36 -7.11
N LEU A 121 -0.53 24.10 -6.80
CA LEU A 121 -1.31 22.96 -7.28
C LEU A 121 -2.05 22.35 -6.09
N LYS A 122 -3.37 22.18 -6.22
CA LYS A 122 -4.22 21.49 -5.26
C LYS A 122 -4.71 20.20 -5.87
N PHE A 123 -4.48 19.12 -5.16
CA PHE A 123 -4.96 17.79 -5.50
C PHE A 123 -5.96 17.34 -4.44
N ILE A 124 -6.99 16.63 -4.88
CA ILE A 124 -7.92 15.96 -4.00
C ILE A 124 -7.84 14.46 -4.23
N GLU A 125 -7.84 13.71 -3.15
CA GLU A 125 -7.90 12.25 -3.18
C GLU A 125 -9.14 11.80 -3.96
N ASP A 126 -8.92 10.95 -4.95
CA ASP A 126 -9.98 10.33 -5.74
C ASP A 126 -9.77 8.81 -5.74
N GLN A 127 -10.31 8.20 -4.68
CA GLN A 127 -10.41 6.75 -4.52
C GLN A 127 -11.62 6.40 -3.66
N SER A 128 -12.25 5.27 -3.97
CA SER A 128 -13.38 4.72 -3.21
C SER A 128 -12.97 4.00 -1.92
N SER A 129 -11.68 3.71 -1.74
CA SER A 129 -11.14 2.96 -0.61
C SER A 129 -10.11 3.77 0.19
N ALA A 130 -10.27 3.78 1.51
CA ALA A 130 -9.42 4.54 2.43
C ALA A 130 -7.99 3.97 2.49
N PHE A 131 -7.00 4.71 1.99
CA PHE A 131 -5.60 4.39 2.30
C PHE A 131 -4.72 5.64 2.32
N LEU A 132 -4.38 6.10 3.54
CA LEU A 132 -3.12 6.77 3.87
C LEU A 132 -2.96 6.76 5.40
N VAL A 133 -2.64 5.61 5.97
CA VAL A 133 -1.61 5.47 7.01
C VAL A 133 -1.26 3.99 7.01
N LEU A 134 -0.29 3.60 6.20
CA LEU A 134 0.52 2.43 6.50
C LEU A 134 1.91 2.81 6.04
N GLU A 135 2.72 3.07 7.05
CA GLU A 135 4.12 3.44 6.95
C GLU A 135 4.85 2.53 5.97
N THR A 136 5.71 3.18 5.20
CA THR A 136 6.79 2.60 4.41
C THR A 136 7.41 1.36 5.10
N ILE A 137 7.05 0.17 4.63
CA ILE A 137 8.00 -0.93 4.55
C ILE A 137 8.12 -1.29 3.08
N THR A 138 9.18 -0.78 2.47
CA THR A 138 9.66 -1.23 1.16
C THR A 138 10.20 -2.65 1.29
N VAL A 139 9.31 -3.65 1.31
CA VAL A 139 9.65 -4.90 0.64
C VAL A 139 9.41 -4.64 -0.84
N SER A 140 10.42 -4.13 -1.54
CA SER A 140 10.37 -4.09 -2.99
C SER A 140 10.18 -5.54 -3.47
N PRO A 141 9.14 -5.87 -4.27
CA PRO A 141 8.97 -7.22 -4.83
C PRO A 141 10.25 -7.74 -5.53
N GLY A 142 11.07 -6.82 -6.03
CA GLY A 142 12.39 -7.12 -6.58
C GLY A 142 13.39 -7.77 -5.62
N SER A 143 13.30 -7.56 -4.28
CA SER A 143 14.21 -8.23 -3.34
C SER A 143 13.83 -9.69 -3.12
N LEU A 144 12.53 -10.01 -3.01
CA LEU A 144 12.09 -11.41 -2.91
C LEU A 144 12.45 -12.18 -4.19
N ALA A 145 12.17 -11.62 -5.37
CA ALA A 145 12.51 -12.26 -6.63
C ALA A 145 14.02 -12.51 -6.78
N ALA A 146 14.85 -11.55 -6.37
CA ALA A 146 16.30 -11.69 -6.38
C ALA A 146 16.80 -12.77 -5.40
N HIS A 147 16.25 -12.84 -4.18
CA HIS A 147 16.64 -13.84 -3.19
C HIS A 147 16.17 -15.25 -3.55
N VAL A 148 14.99 -15.39 -4.18
CA VAL A 148 14.55 -16.67 -4.75
C VAL A 148 15.49 -17.10 -5.87
N ALA A 149 15.82 -16.22 -6.81
CA ALA A 149 16.72 -16.57 -7.92
C ALA A 149 18.15 -16.94 -7.46
N ASP A 150 18.69 -16.24 -6.45
CA ASP A 150 19.99 -16.55 -5.85
C ASP A 150 19.98 -17.93 -5.17
N PHE A 151 18.95 -18.21 -4.37
CA PHE A 151 18.77 -19.51 -3.73
C PHE A 151 18.64 -20.64 -4.76
N SER A 152 17.73 -20.52 -5.74
CA SER A 152 17.53 -21.56 -6.77
C SER A 152 18.82 -21.85 -7.53
N THR A 153 19.63 -20.83 -7.81
CA THR A 153 20.90 -21.00 -8.54
C THR A 153 21.91 -21.80 -7.73
N LYS A 154 22.05 -21.51 -6.45
CA LYS A 154 22.99 -22.18 -5.55
C LYS A 154 22.51 -23.55 -5.08
N ALA A 155 21.20 -23.80 -5.09
CA ALA A 155 20.60 -25.08 -4.72
C ALA A 155 20.64 -26.12 -5.86
N LYS A 156 20.73 -25.69 -7.14
CA LYS A 156 20.79 -26.58 -8.32
C LYS A 156 21.81 -27.73 -8.26
N PRO A 157 23.02 -27.56 -7.70
CA PRO A 157 24.00 -28.65 -7.60
C PRO A 157 23.58 -29.76 -6.62
N PHE A 158 22.59 -29.50 -5.76
CA PHE A 158 22.15 -30.40 -4.71
C PHE A 158 20.81 -31.03 -5.11
N ASN A 159 20.77 -32.37 -5.12
CA ASN A 159 19.57 -33.12 -5.47
C ASN A 159 18.69 -33.39 -4.24
N GLU A 160 18.41 -32.34 -3.46
CA GLU A 160 17.61 -32.42 -2.25
C GLU A 160 16.16 -32.03 -2.54
N ASN A 161 15.22 -32.95 -2.30
CA ASN A 161 13.79 -32.74 -2.57
C ASN A 161 13.20 -31.51 -1.83
N ILE A 162 13.79 -31.15 -0.69
CA ILE A 162 13.35 -30.01 0.11
C ILE A 162 13.68 -28.67 -0.58
N PHE A 163 14.79 -28.57 -1.32
CA PHE A 163 15.13 -27.35 -2.05
C PHE A 163 14.17 -27.08 -3.21
N SER A 164 13.77 -28.14 -3.95
CA SER A 164 12.71 -28.02 -4.96
C SER A 164 11.37 -27.58 -4.34
N SER A 165 11.09 -28.03 -3.12
CA SER A 165 9.86 -27.65 -2.40
C SER A 165 9.88 -26.19 -1.94
N ILE A 166 11.04 -25.70 -1.47
CA ILE A 166 11.27 -24.28 -1.14
C ILE A 166 11.10 -23.41 -2.39
N ASP A 167 11.72 -23.79 -3.51
CA ASP A 167 11.61 -23.05 -4.78
C ASP A 167 10.15 -22.93 -5.25
N LYS A 168 9.38 -24.02 -5.21
CA LYS A 168 7.97 -24.00 -5.58
C LYS A 168 7.14 -23.12 -4.66
N ALA A 169 7.38 -23.20 -3.34
CA ALA A 169 6.68 -22.39 -2.36
C ALA A 169 7.01 -20.90 -2.49
N ALA A 170 8.28 -20.55 -2.75
CA ALA A 170 8.72 -19.18 -2.93
C ALA A 170 8.22 -18.55 -4.24
N ASN A 171 8.22 -19.30 -5.34
CA ASN A 171 7.61 -18.85 -6.60
C ASN A 171 6.09 -18.73 -6.51
N SER A 172 5.42 -19.61 -5.75
CA SER A 172 3.99 -19.47 -5.45
C SER A 172 3.71 -18.21 -4.63
N LEU A 173 4.60 -17.82 -3.72
CA LEU A 173 4.47 -16.58 -2.95
C LEU A 173 4.69 -15.35 -3.84
N LEU A 174 5.70 -15.36 -4.71
CA LEU A 174 5.97 -14.29 -5.68
C LEU A 174 4.77 -14.00 -6.59
N ALA A 175 4.19 -15.05 -7.17
CA ALA A 175 3.03 -14.92 -8.06
C ALA A 175 1.78 -14.33 -7.37
N ILE A 176 1.71 -14.46 -6.04
CA ILE A 176 0.65 -13.91 -5.21
C ILE A 176 0.98 -12.46 -4.86
N VAL A 177 2.22 -12.17 -4.44
CA VAL A 177 2.69 -10.81 -4.07
C VAL A 177 2.59 -9.82 -5.24
N ASP A 178 2.74 -10.27 -6.48
CA ASP A 178 2.61 -9.42 -7.69
C ASP A 178 1.15 -9.01 -8.02
N GLN A 179 0.15 -9.62 -7.38
CA GLN A 179 -1.26 -9.28 -7.61
C GLN A 179 -1.67 -8.13 -6.69
N SER A 180 -2.10 -6.99 -7.24
CA SER A 180 -2.36 -5.74 -6.50
C SER A 180 -3.57 -5.76 -5.55
N GLN A 181 -4.28 -6.88 -5.42
CA GLN A 181 -5.51 -7.04 -4.64
C GLN A 181 -5.37 -8.13 -3.56
N LEU A 182 -4.31 -8.07 -2.75
CA LEU A 182 -3.93 -9.19 -1.88
C LEU A 182 -4.81 -9.38 -0.64
N PHE A 183 -5.40 -10.58 -0.56
CA PHE A 183 -5.95 -11.19 0.65
C PHE A 183 -4.83 -11.53 1.64
N GLY A 184 -4.75 -10.81 2.76
CA GLY A 184 -3.71 -11.01 3.79
C GLY A 184 -3.62 -12.44 4.33
N SER A 185 -4.76 -13.13 4.43
CA SER A 185 -4.85 -14.52 4.92
C SER A 185 -4.18 -15.54 4.00
N LEU A 186 -4.24 -15.36 2.68
CA LEU A 186 -3.60 -16.26 1.71
C LEU A 186 -2.08 -16.07 1.72
N VAL A 187 -1.62 -14.82 1.81
CA VAL A 187 -0.18 -14.52 1.92
C VAL A 187 0.37 -15.07 3.24
N ALA A 188 -0.34 -14.88 4.36
CA ALA A 188 0.03 -15.41 5.67
C ALA A 188 0.25 -16.93 5.64
N ALA A 189 -0.70 -17.68 5.07
CA ALA A 189 -0.60 -19.14 4.97
C ALA A 189 0.60 -19.61 4.12
N LYS A 190 0.90 -18.90 3.04
CA LYS A 190 2.03 -19.21 2.14
C LYS A 190 3.37 -18.86 2.77
N VAL A 191 3.45 -17.72 3.45
CA VAL A 191 4.61 -17.30 4.22
C VAL A 191 4.93 -18.31 5.32
N GLU A 192 3.93 -18.74 6.10
CA GLU A 192 4.11 -19.74 7.15
C GLU A 192 4.54 -21.11 6.60
N GLY A 193 3.99 -21.52 5.45
CA GLY A 193 4.41 -22.73 4.74
C GLY A 193 5.87 -22.67 4.28
N LEU A 194 6.30 -21.53 3.72
CA LEU A 194 7.67 -21.32 3.26
C LEU A 194 8.65 -21.25 4.43
N SER A 195 8.33 -20.52 5.51
CA SER A 195 9.16 -20.48 6.73
C SER A 195 9.38 -21.86 7.33
N ARG A 196 8.35 -22.73 7.30
CA ARG A 196 8.46 -24.11 7.79
C ARG A 196 9.42 -24.94 6.94
N LEU A 197 9.34 -24.82 5.62
CA LEU A 197 10.22 -25.56 4.70
C LEU A 197 11.67 -25.10 4.83
N ILE A 198 11.90 -23.80 4.98
CA ILE A 198 13.24 -23.24 5.21
C ILE A 198 13.83 -23.79 6.52
N ARG A 199 13.06 -23.74 7.61
CA ARG A 199 13.50 -24.29 8.90
C ARG A 199 13.77 -25.79 8.83
N GLN A 200 12.91 -26.54 8.16
CA GLN A 200 13.11 -27.98 7.96
C GLN A 200 14.38 -28.26 7.14
N ALA A 201 14.70 -27.45 6.14
CA ALA A 201 15.94 -27.59 5.38
C ALA A 201 17.17 -27.30 6.24
N ASP A 202 17.14 -26.22 7.02
CA ASP A 202 18.22 -25.84 7.95
C ASP A 202 18.50 -26.96 8.99
N GLU A 203 17.45 -27.58 9.53
CA GLU A 203 17.58 -28.64 10.54
C GLU A 203 17.97 -30.03 9.96
N SER A 204 17.60 -30.34 8.71
CA SER A 204 17.71 -31.70 8.15
C SER A 204 18.75 -31.90 7.04
N VAL A 205 19.16 -30.84 6.34
CA VAL A 205 20.07 -30.95 5.21
C VAL A 205 21.51 -30.84 5.69
N LYS A 206 22.19 -31.98 5.78
CA LYS A 206 23.61 -32.04 6.20
C LYS A 206 24.54 -31.22 5.33
N ALA A 207 24.22 -31.07 4.04
CA ALA A 207 25.00 -30.25 3.12
C ALA A 207 25.07 -28.77 3.55
N LEU A 208 24.08 -28.25 4.29
CA LEU A 208 24.10 -26.88 4.81
C LEU A 208 25.04 -26.68 6.01
N ALA A 209 25.38 -27.76 6.72
CA ALA A 209 26.31 -27.72 7.84
C ALA A 209 27.79 -27.78 7.40
N GLU A 210 28.04 -28.03 6.10
CA GLU A 210 29.39 -28.09 5.55
C GLU A 210 29.91 -26.68 5.23
N PRO A 211 31.10 -26.29 5.72
CA PRO A 211 31.68 -24.96 5.45
C PRO A 211 31.86 -24.64 3.96
N ALA A 212 32.01 -25.68 3.11
CA ALA A 212 32.13 -25.54 1.67
C ALA A 212 30.84 -25.01 1.01
N ASN A 213 29.68 -25.13 1.68
CA ASN A 213 28.37 -24.75 1.16
C ASN A 213 27.83 -23.48 1.85
N GLY A 214 28.70 -22.69 2.48
CA GLY A 214 28.32 -21.48 3.21
C GLY A 214 27.55 -20.45 2.38
N GLU A 215 27.83 -20.36 1.07
CA GLU A 215 27.10 -19.45 0.16
C GLU A 215 25.64 -19.87 -0.06
N LEU A 216 25.35 -21.17 -0.03
CA LEU A 216 23.99 -21.71 -0.12
C LEU A 216 23.24 -21.45 1.18
N LEU A 217 23.89 -21.67 2.33
CA LEU A 217 23.32 -21.37 3.64
C LEU A 217 22.99 -19.88 3.77
N GLU A 218 23.89 -18.99 3.33
CA GLU A 218 23.65 -17.55 3.34
C GLU A 218 22.49 -17.15 2.42
N ALA A 219 22.37 -17.77 1.24
CA ALA A 219 21.24 -17.53 0.35
C ALA A 219 19.90 -17.99 0.97
N LEU A 220 19.89 -19.12 1.67
CA LEU A 220 18.73 -19.60 2.41
C LEU A 220 18.33 -18.64 3.54
N HIS A 221 19.30 -18.12 4.31
CA HIS A 221 19.05 -17.14 5.37
C HIS A 221 18.52 -15.81 4.83
N ARG A 222 19.08 -15.28 3.73
CA ARG A 222 18.57 -14.05 3.10
C ARG A 222 17.13 -14.22 2.60
N LEU A 223 16.81 -15.39 2.04
CA LEU A 223 15.43 -15.73 1.69
C LEU A 223 14.54 -15.76 2.94
N TRP A 224 15.00 -16.40 4.01
CA TRP A 224 14.25 -16.47 5.27
C TRP A 224 13.98 -15.09 5.87
N ASP A 225 14.98 -14.21 5.92
CA ASP A 225 14.84 -12.85 6.43
C ASP A 225 13.80 -12.06 5.64
N THR A 226 13.80 -12.21 4.31
CA THR A 226 12.80 -11.58 3.44
C THR A 226 11.40 -12.09 3.74
N VAL A 227 11.24 -13.41 3.91
CA VAL A 227 9.95 -14.04 4.27
C VAL A 227 9.48 -13.59 5.66
N ASN A 228 10.40 -13.44 6.62
CA ASN A 228 10.09 -12.96 7.97
C ASN A 228 9.72 -11.48 8.01
N ASN A 229 10.27 -10.67 7.10
CA ASN A 229 9.86 -9.28 6.94
C ASN A 229 8.43 -9.22 6.38
N ILE A 230 8.13 -9.97 5.33
CA ILE A 230 6.76 -10.08 4.78
C ILE A 230 5.77 -10.57 5.85
N ARG A 231 6.18 -11.55 6.67
CA ARG A 231 5.37 -12.03 7.81
C ARG A 231 5.07 -10.90 8.80
N ARG A 232 6.08 -10.12 9.18
CA ARG A 232 5.91 -8.99 10.11
C ARG A 232 4.98 -7.93 9.53
N ASP A 233 5.11 -7.64 8.23
CA ASP A 233 4.24 -6.69 7.53
C ASP A 233 2.78 -7.18 7.51
N ILE A 234 2.57 -8.48 7.32
CA ILE A 234 1.23 -9.08 7.39
C ILE A 234 0.69 -9.04 8.81
N GLN A 235 1.49 -9.36 9.82
CA GLN A 235 1.07 -9.35 11.22
C GLN A 235 0.72 -7.94 11.73
N GLN A 236 1.46 -6.92 11.29
CA GLN A 236 1.11 -5.52 11.53
C GLN A 236 -0.19 -5.10 10.82
N ARG A 237 -0.61 -5.81 9.77
CA ARG A 237 -1.91 -5.63 9.11
C ARG A 237 -3.03 -6.52 9.69
N ASP A 238 -2.68 -7.64 10.32
CA ASP A 238 -3.64 -8.62 10.90
C ASP A 238 -4.25 -8.17 12.23
N ASP A 239 -3.65 -7.19 12.93
CA ASP A 239 -4.27 -6.58 14.14
C ASP A 239 -5.63 -5.92 13.83
N PHE A 240 -5.96 -5.72 12.55
CA PHE A 240 -7.22 -5.15 12.10
C PHE A 240 -8.24 -6.19 11.64
N LEU A 241 -7.93 -7.50 11.56
CA LEU A 241 -8.82 -8.53 11.01
C LEU A 241 -9.46 -9.40 12.11
N ARG A 242 -10.76 -9.23 12.34
CA ARG A 242 -11.55 -10.04 13.29
C ARG A 242 -12.47 -11.03 12.57
N THR A 243 -12.96 -12.02 13.32
CA THR A 243 -13.87 -13.05 12.80
C THR A 243 -15.23 -12.95 13.48
N PHE A 244 -16.29 -12.85 12.68
CA PHE A 244 -17.70 -12.89 13.09
C PHE A 244 -18.29 -14.24 12.72
N THR A 245 -18.92 -14.93 13.67
CA THR A 245 -19.64 -16.19 13.38
C THR A 245 -21.10 -15.88 13.15
N VAL A 246 -21.60 -16.23 11.96
CA VAL A 246 -22.98 -15.94 11.55
C VAL A 246 -23.96 -16.71 12.45
N PRO A 247 -24.81 -16.02 13.25
CA PRO A 247 -25.63 -16.69 14.26
C PRO A 247 -26.86 -17.41 13.67
N LEU A 248 -27.35 -16.95 12.53
CA LEU A 248 -28.50 -17.46 11.78
C LEU A 248 -28.30 -17.12 10.30
N THR A 249 -28.97 -17.80 9.38
CA THR A 249 -28.78 -17.53 7.94
C THR A 249 -29.08 -16.07 7.63
N MET A 250 -28.08 -15.33 7.16
CA MET A 250 -28.14 -13.88 6.95
C MET A 250 -27.53 -13.50 5.60
N SER A 251 -28.01 -12.41 5.01
CA SER A 251 -27.36 -11.85 3.82
C SER A 251 -26.07 -11.11 4.21
N VAL A 252 -25.17 -10.93 3.27
CA VAL A 252 -23.93 -10.16 3.51
C VAL A 252 -24.24 -8.72 3.93
N GLY A 253 -25.32 -8.11 3.44
CA GLY A 253 -25.77 -6.81 3.92
C GLY A 253 -26.17 -6.81 5.39
N GLN A 254 -26.83 -7.88 5.86
CA GLN A 254 -27.19 -8.05 7.27
C GLN A 254 -25.99 -8.36 8.15
N ILE A 255 -25.02 -9.14 7.65
CA ILE A 255 -23.76 -9.40 8.34
C ILE A 255 -22.95 -8.10 8.45
N SER A 256 -22.89 -7.30 7.38
CA SER A 256 -22.27 -5.98 7.40
C SER A 256 -22.92 -5.07 8.43
N ALA A 257 -24.26 -5.04 8.50
CA ALA A 257 -24.97 -4.27 9.51
C ALA A 257 -24.68 -4.78 10.94
N ALA A 258 -24.57 -6.10 11.15
CA ALA A 258 -24.28 -6.69 12.45
C ALA A 258 -22.84 -6.41 12.93
N VAL A 259 -21.90 -6.31 11.99
CA VAL A 259 -20.46 -6.14 12.26
C VAL A 259 -20.03 -4.67 12.29
N TYR A 260 -20.49 -3.87 11.33
CA TYR A 260 -20.07 -2.48 11.13
C TYR A 260 -21.14 -1.45 11.54
N GLY A 261 -22.35 -1.89 11.88
CA GLY A 261 -23.48 -1.01 12.15
C GLY A 261 -24.19 -0.47 10.89
N ASP A 262 -23.69 -0.80 9.70
CA ASP A 262 -24.27 -0.42 8.40
C ASP A 262 -24.06 -1.52 7.33
N SER A 263 -25.01 -1.65 6.41
CA SER A 263 -25.00 -2.55 5.26
C SER A 263 -24.09 -2.12 4.10
N SER A 264 -23.65 -0.85 4.07
CA SER A 264 -22.85 -0.28 2.96
C SER A 264 -21.50 -0.96 2.75
N ARG A 265 -20.95 -1.64 3.76
CA ARG A 265 -19.68 -2.39 3.70
C ARG A 265 -19.85 -3.86 3.34
N GLY A 266 -21.02 -4.25 2.81
CA GLY A 266 -21.25 -5.61 2.31
C GLY A 266 -20.28 -6.01 1.19
N GLY A 267 -19.85 -5.05 0.36
CA GLY A 267 -18.83 -5.28 -0.67
C GLY A 267 -17.48 -5.67 -0.09
N GLU A 268 -17.08 -5.10 1.05
CA GLU A 268 -15.83 -5.44 1.74
C GLU A 268 -15.90 -6.87 2.29
N ILE A 269 -17.04 -7.28 2.87
CA ILE A 269 -17.26 -8.63 3.36
C ILE A 269 -17.21 -9.66 2.23
N LEU A 270 -17.81 -9.35 1.07
CA LEU A 270 -17.75 -10.19 -0.13
C LEU A 270 -16.36 -10.31 -0.70
N GLN A 271 -15.57 -9.24 -0.63
CA GLN A 271 -14.18 -9.29 -1.06
C GLN A 271 -13.38 -10.17 -0.08
N LEU A 272 -13.51 -9.95 1.22
CA LEU A 272 -12.74 -10.63 2.26
C LEU A 272 -13.04 -12.13 2.42
N ASN A 273 -14.22 -12.58 1.99
CA ASN A 273 -14.70 -13.94 2.22
C ASN A 273 -15.20 -14.56 0.92
N ALA A 274 -14.75 -15.79 0.63
CA ALA A 274 -15.28 -16.57 -0.48
C ALA A 274 -16.70 -17.05 -0.12
N ILE A 275 -17.70 -16.24 -0.47
CA ILE A 275 -19.13 -16.49 -0.24
C ILE A 275 -19.78 -16.81 -1.58
N ASP A 276 -20.29 -18.03 -1.72
CA ASP A 276 -20.93 -18.50 -2.96
C ASP A 276 -22.30 -17.84 -3.20
N ASP A 277 -23.09 -17.64 -2.13
CA ASP A 277 -24.38 -16.95 -2.19
C ASP A 277 -24.39 -15.74 -1.21
N PRO A 278 -24.15 -14.52 -1.72
CA PRO A 278 -24.16 -13.28 -0.95
C PRO A 278 -25.46 -13.00 -0.18
N LEU A 279 -26.57 -13.61 -0.57
CA LEU A 279 -27.88 -13.37 0.04
C LEU A 279 -28.23 -14.41 1.11
N ASN A 280 -27.55 -15.56 1.12
CA ASN A 280 -27.84 -16.67 2.03
C ASN A 280 -26.57 -17.27 2.63
N VAL A 281 -25.90 -16.53 3.51
CA VAL A 281 -24.76 -17.06 4.25
C VAL A 281 -25.28 -17.93 5.40
N PRO A 282 -24.94 -19.23 5.47
CA PRO A 282 -25.49 -20.13 6.47
C PRO A 282 -25.01 -19.82 7.90
N ALA A 283 -25.84 -20.17 8.89
CA ALA A 283 -25.48 -20.11 10.29
C ALA A 283 -24.22 -20.96 10.59
N GLY A 284 -23.33 -20.43 11.43
CA GLY A 284 -22.04 -21.06 11.76
C GLY A 284 -20.91 -20.74 10.78
N PHE A 285 -21.19 -20.08 9.65
CA PHE A 285 -20.15 -19.62 8.73
C PHE A 285 -19.31 -18.52 9.39
N LYS A 286 -17.99 -18.59 9.22
CA LYS A 286 -17.05 -17.62 9.78
C LYS A 286 -16.76 -16.54 8.75
N ILE A 287 -17.02 -15.30 9.12
CA ILE A 287 -16.82 -14.12 8.29
C ILE A 287 -15.65 -13.34 8.85
N HIS A 288 -14.63 -13.14 8.03
CA HIS A 288 -13.53 -12.24 8.28
C HIS A 288 -13.94 -10.80 7.95
N TYR A 289 -13.63 -9.87 8.85
CA TYR A 289 -13.99 -8.47 8.71
C TYR A 289 -12.90 -7.57 9.33
N TYR A 290 -12.81 -6.32 8.90
CA TYR A 290 -11.90 -5.36 9.50
C TYR A 290 -12.52 -4.73 10.75
N ASP A 291 -11.84 -4.73 11.89
CA ASP A 291 -12.35 -4.07 13.09
C ASP A 291 -12.39 -2.54 12.91
N PRO A 292 -13.58 -1.90 12.93
CA PRO A 292 -13.67 -0.45 12.79
C PRO A 292 -13.20 0.32 14.04
N ASN A 293 -12.90 -0.37 15.15
CA ASN A 293 -12.51 0.22 16.44
C ASN A 293 -11.06 -0.12 16.88
N ALA A 294 -10.28 -0.80 16.04
CA ALA A 294 -8.85 -1.04 16.28
C ALA A 294 -8.01 0.21 16.00
#